data_AF-A0A927XLH1-F1
#
_entry.id   AF-A0A927XLH1-F1
#
_cell.length_a   1.000
_cell.length_b   1.000
_cell.length_c   1.000
_cell.angle_alpha   90.00
_cell.angle_beta   90.00
_cell.angle_gamma   90.00
#
_symmetry.space_group_name_H-M   'P 1'
#
loop_
_entity.id
_entity.type
_entity.pdbx_description
1 polymer ?
#
loop_
_entity_poly.entity_id
_entity_poly.type
_entity_poly.pdbx_seq_one_letter_code
_entity_poly.pdbx_strand_id
1 'polypeptide(L)'
;MRRRFEYSGMGVVLLIYLAMAVILLLERSGIHYQIQNRQIALLPREQVSLTAYEEQQTECLVLIDRQEAASLQAAEQFEQIFKDMKVGCRWVDIRTEGIPDLSDFRTVAVLLSDFSPLGERVLELADWVEDGGKALLALPPQTDPAYMLIEQKLGIVESSYENELVDSIRFADGFLIGGNKAWPIMDGYDSAKKVRLHEDADVYAFDGDEKSLPLIWRSDYGKGRFVVDNIGIMSKAVRGVYAASYTLLEDAFAYPVINGAAFYLDDFPSPVPAGDGEKIRADYGMDVEEFYINVWWPDMLKLADEFGICYTGVVIENYGDKTDGTIVQEKNLNPFLYFGEMLLKEGGEIGLHGYNHQPLSLGNIEYRDDLPYNTWSDEAAMRSAVEELMRFVEETFPEVQNYVYVPPSNVLSDEGRAMLGSYYPGIHTVASTYFEDDYVYEQEFCVGEDGLVEQPRTISGGILNDYAMLAALSELNFHLVSNHFIHPDDVLDEDRGAAIGWEKLRDNLGNYMGWLHASCPALRELTGTELSGAVQRFSSVGVKREITEGQMKLTLSNFTDEAWLLVRLENQKIPTVSGGKLTQITESLWLLCADQSEVTIHWSK
;
A
#
# COMPACT_ATOMS: atom_id res chain seq x y z
N MET A 1 55.99 54.73 -37.88
CA MET A 1 56.14 54.12 -36.55
C MET A 1 54.75 53.81 -35.99
N ARG A 2 54.27 52.57 -36.10
CA ARG A 2 53.01 52.13 -35.47
C ARG A 2 53.35 51.69 -34.04
N ARG A 3 52.83 52.38 -33.03
CA ARG A 3 52.90 51.93 -31.62
C ARG A 3 52.07 50.64 -31.52
N ARG A 4 52.73 49.51 -31.25
CA ARG A 4 52.08 48.25 -30.87
C ARG A 4 51.42 48.47 -29.52
N PHE A 5 50.12 48.22 -29.43
CA PHE A 5 49.37 48.20 -28.18
C PHE A 5 49.91 47.05 -27.31
N GLU A 6 50.58 47.38 -26.20
CA GLU A 6 51.13 46.44 -25.21
C GLU A 6 50.06 45.94 -24.21
N TYR A 7 48.86 45.59 -24.68
CA TYR A 7 47.76 45.14 -23.81
C TYR A 7 46.98 43.94 -24.34
N SER A 8 47.51 43.20 -25.33
CA SER A 8 46.81 42.03 -25.89
C SER A 8 46.53 40.93 -24.84
N GLY A 9 47.33 40.86 -23.77
CA GLY A 9 47.11 39.94 -22.65
C GLY A 9 45.97 40.35 -21.71
N MET A 10 45.69 41.65 -21.55
CA MET A 10 44.63 42.13 -20.66
C MET A 10 43.22 41.77 -21.17
N GLY A 11 43.01 41.75 -22.49
CA GLY A 11 41.74 41.32 -23.07
C GLY A 11 41.44 39.84 -22.81
N VAL A 12 42.47 38.99 -22.82
CA VAL A 12 42.36 37.55 -22.51
C VAL A 12 42.06 37.34 -21.03
N VAL A 13 42.75 38.06 -20.14
CA VAL A 13 42.49 38.00 -18.69
C VAL A 13 41.08 38.48 -18.36
N LEU A 14 40.61 39.57 -18.99
CA LEU A 14 39.24 40.05 -18.82
C LEU A 14 38.20 39.03 -19.29
N LEU A 15 38.44 38.36 -20.43
CA LEU A 15 37.57 37.30 -20.93
C LEU A 15 37.51 36.09 -19.98
N ILE A 16 38.64 35.72 -19.36
CA ILE A 16 38.67 34.65 -18.35
C ILE A 16 37.87 35.07 -17.11
N TYR A 17 38.03 36.31 -16.63
CA TYR A 17 37.22 36.79 -15.50
C TYR A 17 35.73 36.89 -15.82
N LEU A 18 35.36 37.30 -17.04
CA LEU A 18 33.97 37.31 -17.50
C LEU A 18 33.41 35.89 -17.62
N ALA A 19 34.19 34.94 -18.15
CA ALA A 19 33.78 33.54 -18.22
C ALA A 19 33.61 32.95 -16.81
N MET A 20 34.55 33.20 -15.90
CA MET A 20 34.42 32.80 -14.49
C MET A 20 33.22 33.49 -13.82
N ALA A 21 32.96 34.76 -14.08
CA ALA A 21 31.81 35.47 -13.53
C ALA A 21 30.48 34.92 -14.08
N VAL A 22 30.43 34.56 -15.36
CA VAL A 22 29.26 33.90 -15.97
C VAL A 22 29.08 32.50 -15.40
N ILE A 23 30.15 31.71 -15.23
CA ILE A 23 30.08 30.39 -14.59
C ILE A 23 29.60 30.51 -13.15
N LEU A 24 30.16 31.46 -12.36
CA LEU A 24 29.72 31.74 -11.00
C LEU A 24 28.28 32.28 -10.94
N LEU A 25 27.84 33.04 -11.94
CA LEU A 25 26.45 33.49 -12.06
C LEU A 25 25.50 32.35 -12.39
N LEU A 26 25.91 31.41 -13.25
CA LEU A 26 25.16 30.20 -13.57
C LEU A 26 25.12 29.23 -12.38
N GLU A 27 26.22 29.10 -11.64
CA GLU A 27 26.31 28.32 -10.41
C GLU A 27 25.45 28.95 -9.29
N ARG A 28 25.44 30.28 -9.18
CA ARG A 28 24.61 31.01 -8.20
C ARG A 28 23.17 31.20 -8.61
N SER A 29 22.81 30.96 -9.87
CA SER A 29 21.42 31.07 -10.32
C SER A 29 20.58 29.85 -9.95
N GLY A 30 21.12 28.90 -9.19
CA GLY A 30 20.43 27.69 -8.77
C GLY A 30 20.22 26.69 -9.91
N ILE A 31 19.75 25.51 -9.56
CA ILE A 31 19.34 24.49 -10.52
C ILE A 31 17.99 24.94 -11.08
N HIS A 32 17.95 25.23 -12.39
CA HIS A 32 16.67 25.49 -13.05
C HIS A 32 15.93 24.16 -13.19
N TYR A 33 14.80 24.05 -12.51
CA TYR A 33 13.87 22.93 -12.65
C TYR A 33 12.59 23.41 -13.37
N GLN A 34 11.86 22.45 -13.91
CA GLN A 34 10.46 22.62 -14.31
C GLN A 34 9.71 21.45 -13.72
N ILE A 35 8.62 21.71 -13.01
CA ILE A 35 7.78 20.63 -12.51
C ILE A 35 7.26 19.83 -13.71
N GLN A 36 7.56 18.54 -13.71
CA GLN A 36 7.11 17.65 -14.77
C GLN A 36 5.58 17.51 -14.72
N ASN A 37 4.95 17.31 -15.88
CA ASN A 37 3.52 17.05 -15.92
C ASN A 37 3.24 15.70 -15.26
N ARG A 38 2.38 15.71 -14.24
CA ARG A 38 1.90 14.52 -13.55
C ARG A 38 1.23 13.54 -14.54
N GLN A 39 1.57 12.27 -14.44
CA GLN A 39 0.95 11.14 -15.14
C GLN A 39 -0.53 11.00 -14.76
N ILE A 40 -0.85 11.25 -13.49
CA ILE A 40 -2.21 11.12 -12.94
C ILE A 40 -2.58 12.41 -12.19
N ALA A 41 -3.65 13.06 -12.64
CA ALA A 41 -4.17 14.25 -11.96
C ALA A 41 -5.15 13.86 -10.84
N LEU A 42 -5.16 14.67 -9.78
CA LEU A 42 -6.24 14.68 -8.79
C LEU A 42 -7.56 15.01 -9.48
N LEU A 43 -8.61 14.30 -9.11
CA LEU A 43 -9.97 14.56 -9.52
C LEU A 43 -10.57 15.69 -8.68
N PRO A 44 -11.39 16.56 -9.29
CA PRO A 44 -12.26 17.46 -8.55
C PRO A 44 -13.16 16.68 -7.59
N ARG A 45 -13.42 17.23 -6.40
CA ARG A 45 -14.16 16.55 -5.33
C ARG A 45 -15.54 16.07 -5.77
N GLU A 46 -16.23 16.83 -6.63
CA GLU A 46 -17.55 16.48 -7.16
C GLU A 46 -17.55 15.29 -8.14
N GLN A 47 -16.39 14.86 -8.63
CA GLN A 47 -16.24 13.70 -9.50
C GLN A 47 -15.90 12.42 -8.72
N VAL A 48 -15.57 12.53 -7.43
CA VAL A 48 -15.25 11.40 -6.57
C VAL A 48 -16.53 10.87 -5.94
N SER A 49 -16.81 9.58 -6.14
CA SER A 49 -17.94 8.90 -5.48
C SER A 49 -17.50 8.30 -4.16
N LEU A 50 -18.30 8.52 -3.11
CA LEU A 50 -18.08 7.95 -1.78
C LEU A 50 -19.01 6.75 -1.49
N THR A 51 -19.93 6.43 -2.41
CA THR A 51 -20.99 5.42 -2.22
C THR A 51 -20.83 4.21 -3.13
N ALA A 52 -19.68 4.08 -3.79
CA ALA A 52 -19.43 3.08 -4.82
C ALA A 52 -19.61 1.63 -4.32
N TYR A 53 -19.28 1.38 -3.05
CA TYR A 53 -19.46 0.08 -2.43
C TYR A 53 -20.92 -0.16 -2.02
N GLU A 54 -21.57 0.82 -1.40
CA GLU A 54 -22.95 0.75 -0.92
C GLU A 54 -23.95 0.58 -2.09
N GLU A 55 -23.57 1.01 -3.30
CA GLU A 55 -24.33 0.82 -4.53
C GLU A 55 -24.16 -0.59 -5.14
N GLN A 56 -23.26 -1.43 -4.63
CA GLN A 56 -23.07 -2.78 -5.16
C GLN A 56 -24.28 -3.67 -4.89
N GLN A 57 -24.65 -4.46 -5.89
CA GLN A 57 -25.67 -5.48 -5.72
C GLN A 57 -25.13 -6.58 -4.80
N THR A 58 -25.92 -6.97 -3.80
CA THR A 58 -25.60 -8.13 -2.96
C THR A 58 -25.49 -9.40 -3.80
N GLU A 59 -24.30 -10.02 -3.78
CA GLU A 59 -24.02 -11.30 -4.45
C GLU A 59 -23.40 -12.35 -3.51
N CYS A 60 -22.78 -11.91 -2.41
CA CYS A 60 -22.16 -12.80 -1.42
C CYS A 60 -22.93 -12.78 -0.09
N LEU A 61 -23.15 -13.96 0.48
CA LEU A 61 -23.57 -14.12 1.87
C LEU A 61 -22.34 -14.34 2.74
N VAL A 62 -22.25 -13.65 3.87
CA VAL A 62 -21.17 -13.83 4.85
C VAL A 62 -21.75 -14.35 6.15
N LEU A 63 -21.29 -15.54 6.56
CA LEU A 63 -21.71 -16.18 7.80
C LEU A 63 -20.67 -15.90 8.89
N ILE A 64 -21.13 -15.30 9.98
CA ILE A 64 -20.31 -14.98 11.16
C ILE A 64 -20.97 -15.54 12.42
N ASP A 65 -20.17 -15.72 13.47
CA ASP A 65 -20.62 -15.96 14.83
C ASP A 65 -20.09 -14.84 15.72
N ARG A 66 -20.97 -13.92 16.14
CA ARG A 66 -20.58 -12.77 16.99
C ARG A 66 -20.12 -13.18 18.40
N GLN A 67 -20.28 -14.45 18.78
CA GLN A 67 -19.79 -14.99 20.05
C GLN A 67 -18.42 -15.67 19.91
N GLU A 68 -17.91 -15.84 18.68
CA GLU A 68 -16.59 -16.41 18.40
C GLU A 68 -15.58 -15.31 18.08
N ALA A 69 -14.51 -15.21 18.88
CA ALA A 69 -13.48 -14.18 18.69
C ALA A 69 -12.77 -14.27 17.32
N ALA A 70 -12.45 -15.50 16.87
CA ALA A 70 -11.85 -15.72 15.55
C ALA A 70 -12.77 -15.28 14.40
N SER A 71 -14.09 -15.48 14.55
CA SER A 71 -15.08 -15.02 13.57
C SER A 71 -15.16 -13.49 13.52
N LEU A 72 -15.12 -12.81 14.66
CA LEU A 72 -15.10 -11.34 14.72
C LEU A 72 -13.82 -10.76 14.09
N GLN A 73 -12.66 -11.35 14.39
CA GLN A 73 -11.38 -10.95 13.78
C GLN A 73 -11.41 -11.15 12.27
N ALA A 74 -11.95 -12.28 11.78
CA ALA A 74 -12.15 -12.51 10.35
C ALA A 74 -13.13 -11.53 9.72
N ALA A 75 -14.23 -11.22 10.41
CA ALA A 75 -15.25 -10.30 9.91
C ALA A 75 -14.68 -8.91 9.65
N GLU A 76 -13.84 -8.40 10.55
CA GLU A 76 -13.15 -7.11 10.39
C GLU A 76 -12.28 -7.07 9.13
N GLN A 77 -11.48 -8.12 8.90
CA GLN A 77 -10.62 -8.16 7.71
C GLN A 77 -11.43 -8.35 6.43
N PHE A 78 -12.44 -9.21 6.44
CA PHE A 78 -13.29 -9.47 5.28
C PHE A 78 -14.23 -8.31 4.93
N GLU A 79 -14.60 -7.47 5.91
CA GLU A 79 -15.35 -6.23 5.64
C GLU A 79 -14.57 -5.33 4.70
N GLN A 80 -13.28 -5.07 5.00
CA GLN A 80 -12.44 -4.27 4.13
C GLN A 80 -12.10 -4.99 2.81
N ILE A 81 -11.81 -6.30 2.84
CA ILE A 81 -11.55 -7.10 1.62
C ILE A 81 -12.73 -6.96 0.63
N PHE A 82 -13.97 -7.19 1.09
CA PHE A 82 -15.13 -7.11 0.21
C PHE A 82 -15.45 -5.68 -0.23
N LYS A 83 -15.25 -4.69 0.65
CA LYS A 83 -15.39 -3.28 0.32
C LYS A 83 -14.50 -2.87 -0.84
N ASP A 84 -13.23 -3.25 -0.79
CA ASP A 84 -12.24 -2.85 -1.79
C ASP A 84 -12.33 -3.68 -3.06
N MET A 85 -12.62 -4.98 -2.95
CA MET A 85 -12.94 -5.82 -4.11
C MET A 85 -14.26 -5.47 -4.79
N LYS A 86 -15.10 -4.60 -4.18
CA LYS A 86 -16.45 -4.25 -4.63
C LYS A 86 -17.34 -5.48 -4.77
N VAL A 87 -17.37 -6.31 -3.74
CA VAL A 87 -18.25 -7.49 -3.63
C VAL A 87 -19.41 -7.14 -2.69
N GLY A 88 -20.63 -7.03 -3.23
CA GLY A 88 -21.79 -6.71 -2.41
C GLY A 88 -22.14 -7.87 -1.46
N CYS A 89 -22.17 -7.59 -0.16
CA CYS A 89 -22.32 -8.62 0.88
C CYS A 89 -23.59 -8.47 1.72
N ARG A 90 -24.15 -9.59 2.15
CA ARG A 90 -25.10 -9.66 3.28
C ARG A 90 -24.44 -10.42 4.42
N TRP A 91 -24.32 -9.78 5.57
CA TRP A 91 -23.74 -10.37 6.77
C TRP A 91 -24.84 -10.97 7.64
N VAL A 92 -24.64 -12.19 8.12
CA VAL A 92 -25.60 -12.91 8.95
C VAL A 92 -24.90 -13.53 10.14
N ASP A 93 -25.41 -13.23 11.34
CA ASP A 93 -24.99 -13.91 12.57
C ASP A 93 -25.75 -15.23 12.72
N ILE A 94 -25.03 -16.33 12.57
CA ILE A 94 -25.64 -17.67 12.50
C ILE A 94 -26.33 -18.08 13.80
N ARG A 95 -25.97 -17.49 14.95
CA ARG A 95 -26.61 -17.82 16.24
C ARG A 95 -27.96 -17.16 16.42
N THR A 96 -28.17 -15.99 15.82
CA THR A 96 -29.38 -15.19 16.00
C THR A 96 -30.35 -15.34 14.83
N GLU A 97 -29.82 -15.47 13.61
CA GLU A 97 -30.62 -15.55 12.38
C GLU A 97 -30.60 -16.96 11.76
N GLY A 98 -29.53 -17.72 11.96
CA GLY A 98 -29.29 -18.99 11.25
C GLY A 98 -28.95 -18.78 9.77
N ILE A 99 -28.82 -19.86 9.01
CA ILE A 99 -28.54 -19.78 7.56
C ILE A 99 -29.84 -19.33 6.83
N PRO A 100 -29.82 -18.25 6.03
CA PRO A 100 -30.95 -17.86 5.19
C PRO A 100 -31.07 -18.76 3.95
N ASP A 101 -32.06 -18.50 3.10
CA ASP A 101 -32.12 -19.10 1.77
C ASP A 101 -30.89 -18.69 0.95
N LEU A 102 -30.16 -19.68 0.42
CA LEU A 102 -28.92 -19.48 -0.32
C LEU A 102 -29.13 -19.19 -1.82
N SER A 103 -30.36 -19.35 -2.33
CA SER A 103 -30.66 -19.23 -3.77
C SER A 103 -30.52 -17.82 -4.34
N ASP A 104 -30.56 -16.80 -3.48
CA ASP A 104 -30.35 -15.39 -3.86
C ASP A 104 -28.85 -15.01 -3.97
N PHE A 105 -27.95 -15.89 -3.54
CA PHE A 105 -26.52 -15.61 -3.46
C PHE A 105 -25.73 -16.41 -4.50
N ARG A 106 -24.68 -15.77 -5.01
CA ARG A 106 -23.71 -16.38 -5.93
C ARG A 106 -22.61 -17.12 -5.18
N THR A 107 -22.19 -16.56 -4.05
CA THR A 107 -21.13 -17.10 -3.20
C THR A 107 -21.50 -17.04 -1.73
N VAL A 108 -20.91 -17.91 -0.92
CA VAL A 108 -20.96 -17.84 0.54
C VAL A 108 -19.54 -17.75 1.10
N ALA A 109 -19.26 -16.80 1.98
CA ALA A 109 -18.04 -16.77 2.79
C ALA A 109 -18.39 -17.20 4.22
N VAL A 110 -17.76 -18.27 4.69
CA VAL A 110 -17.93 -18.83 6.03
C VAL A 110 -16.74 -18.38 6.87
N LEU A 111 -17.00 -17.46 7.80
CA LEU A 111 -15.99 -16.91 8.70
C LEU A 111 -16.15 -17.53 10.08
N LEU A 112 -16.14 -18.86 10.14
CA LEU A 112 -16.37 -19.65 11.37
C LEU A 112 -15.22 -20.61 11.58
N SER A 113 -14.73 -20.74 12.81
CA SER A 113 -13.88 -21.88 13.20
C SER A 113 -14.70 -22.96 13.90
N ASP A 114 -15.68 -22.59 14.74
CA ASP A 114 -16.64 -23.49 15.37
C ASP A 114 -17.92 -23.64 14.53
N PHE A 115 -18.15 -24.82 13.95
CA PHE A 115 -19.35 -25.12 13.16
C PHE A 115 -20.50 -25.64 14.01
N SER A 116 -20.29 -25.90 15.32
CA SER A 116 -21.31 -26.41 16.24
C SER A 116 -22.64 -25.64 16.18
N PRO A 117 -22.68 -24.30 16.04
CA PRO A 117 -23.95 -23.57 16.00
C PRO A 117 -24.78 -23.85 14.74
N LEU A 118 -24.16 -24.33 13.65
CA LEU A 118 -24.88 -24.74 12.44
C LEU A 118 -25.56 -26.11 12.62
N GLY A 119 -24.98 -27.01 13.42
CA GLY A 119 -25.48 -28.38 13.58
C GLY A 119 -25.62 -29.08 12.22
N GLU A 120 -26.72 -29.81 12.01
CA GLU A 120 -27.00 -30.48 10.72
C GLU A 120 -27.27 -29.51 9.56
N ARG A 121 -27.54 -28.22 9.84
CA ARG A 121 -27.83 -27.22 8.79
C ARG A 121 -26.62 -26.89 7.93
N VAL A 122 -25.42 -27.25 8.35
CA VAL A 122 -24.22 -27.20 7.51
C VAL A 122 -24.39 -28.04 6.22
N LEU A 123 -25.28 -29.04 6.23
CA LEU A 123 -25.65 -29.79 5.03
C LEU A 123 -26.45 -28.96 4.02
N GLU A 124 -27.21 -27.94 4.46
CA GLU A 124 -27.89 -27.00 3.56
C GLU A 124 -26.87 -26.26 2.69
N LEU A 125 -25.72 -25.87 3.26
CA LEU A 125 -24.61 -25.26 2.52
C LEU A 125 -24.00 -26.26 1.54
N ALA A 126 -23.75 -27.49 1.99
CA ALA A 126 -23.18 -28.53 1.14
C ALA A 126 -24.06 -28.89 -0.06
N ASP A 127 -25.36 -29.06 0.16
CA ASP A 127 -26.33 -29.38 -0.89
C ASP A 127 -26.42 -28.21 -1.90
N TRP A 128 -26.42 -26.96 -1.41
CA TRP A 128 -26.37 -25.77 -2.27
C TRP A 128 -25.09 -25.72 -3.12
N VAL A 129 -23.92 -26.05 -2.54
CA VAL A 129 -22.67 -26.16 -3.31
C VAL A 129 -22.76 -27.28 -4.35
N GLU A 130 -23.30 -28.45 -3.99
CA GLU A 130 -23.49 -29.56 -4.94
C GLU A 130 -24.30 -29.13 -6.18
N ASP A 131 -25.29 -28.27 -5.98
CA ASP A 131 -26.17 -27.75 -7.03
C ASP A 131 -25.59 -26.59 -7.85
N GLY A 132 -24.40 -26.09 -7.50
CA GLY A 132 -23.70 -25.05 -8.26
C GLY A 132 -23.25 -23.85 -7.43
N GLY A 133 -23.57 -23.82 -6.13
CA GLY A 133 -23.09 -22.83 -5.19
C GLY A 133 -21.58 -22.87 -4.99
N LYS A 134 -21.02 -21.78 -4.47
CA LYS A 134 -19.57 -21.62 -4.28
C LYS A 134 -19.31 -21.09 -2.88
N ALA A 135 -18.53 -21.81 -2.09
CA ALA A 135 -18.29 -21.45 -0.69
C ALA A 135 -16.81 -21.35 -0.34
N LEU A 136 -16.43 -20.24 0.30
CA LEU A 136 -15.12 -20.04 0.91
C LEU A 136 -15.23 -20.33 2.42
N LEU A 137 -14.35 -21.17 2.95
CA LEU A 137 -14.11 -21.29 4.38
C LEU A 137 -12.82 -20.51 4.68
N ALA A 138 -12.93 -19.38 5.35
CA ALA A 138 -11.80 -18.45 5.53
C ALA A 138 -10.96 -18.72 6.80
N LEU A 139 -11.42 -19.65 7.64
CA LEU A 139 -10.77 -20.02 8.89
C LEU A 139 -10.57 -21.54 8.94
N PRO A 140 -9.45 -21.99 9.54
CA PRO A 140 -9.25 -23.40 9.88
C PRO A 140 -10.39 -23.90 10.78
N PRO A 141 -11.14 -24.92 10.36
CA PRO A 141 -12.28 -25.43 11.12
C PRO A 141 -11.82 -26.26 12.33
N GLN A 142 -12.47 -26.06 13.47
CA GLN A 142 -12.37 -26.94 14.62
C GLN A 142 -13.02 -28.29 14.30
N THR A 143 -12.54 -29.36 14.95
CA THR A 143 -13.14 -30.69 14.77
C THR A 143 -14.39 -30.82 15.64
N ASP A 144 -15.54 -30.40 15.12
CA ASP A 144 -16.85 -30.57 15.73
C ASP A 144 -17.79 -31.47 14.89
N PRO A 145 -18.89 -32.00 15.47
CA PRO A 145 -19.79 -32.90 14.75
C PRO A 145 -20.43 -32.31 13.50
N ALA A 146 -20.65 -30.99 13.42
CA ALA A 146 -21.22 -30.35 12.24
C ALA A 146 -20.18 -30.30 11.13
N TYR A 147 -18.97 -29.82 11.43
CA TYR A 147 -17.87 -29.81 10.46
C TYR A 147 -17.59 -31.21 9.88
N MET A 148 -17.59 -32.25 10.72
CA MET A 148 -17.39 -33.64 10.29
C MET A 148 -18.40 -34.14 9.25
N LEU A 149 -19.59 -33.52 9.14
CA LEU A 149 -20.59 -33.89 8.12
C LEU A 149 -20.20 -33.43 6.71
N ILE A 150 -19.39 -32.38 6.60
CA ILE A 150 -19.01 -31.79 5.32
C ILE A 150 -17.52 -31.94 4.97
N GLU A 151 -16.68 -32.39 5.91
CA GLU A 151 -15.23 -32.51 5.73
C GLU A 151 -14.83 -33.19 4.40
N GLN A 152 -15.44 -34.34 4.08
CA GLN A 152 -15.13 -35.05 2.83
C GLN A 152 -15.54 -34.28 1.56
N LYS A 153 -16.54 -33.40 1.67
CA LYS A 153 -17.01 -32.55 0.56
C LYS A 153 -16.04 -31.41 0.27
N LEU A 154 -15.20 -31.05 1.24
CA LEU A 154 -14.12 -30.07 1.10
C LEU A 154 -12.87 -30.63 0.42
N GLY A 155 -12.91 -31.88 -0.05
CA GLY A 155 -11.77 -32.57 -0.65
C GLY A 155 -10.82 -33.21 0.36
N ILE A 156 -11.20 -33.29 1.64
CA ILE A 156 -10.38 -33.89 2.70
C ILE A 156 -10.67 -35.39 2.80
N VAL A 157 -9.62 -36.21 2.74
CA VAL A 157 -9.72 -37.66 2.97
C VAL A 157 -9.48 -38.01 4.43
N GLU A 158 -8.49 -37.36 5.05
CA GLU A 158 -8.12 -37.54 6.45
C GLU A 158 -7.67 -36.21 7.03
N SER A 159 -7.88 -36.02 8.33
CA SER A 159 -7.45 -34.83 9.05
C SER A 159 -7.05 -35.13 10.49
N SER A 160 -6.21 -34.27 11.09
CA SER A 160 -5.90 -34.27 12.51
C SER A 160 -6.99 -33.60 13.34
N TYR A 161 -6.99 -33.84 14.65
CA TYR A 161 -7.82 -33.10 15.60
C TYR A 161 -7.19 -31.75 15.96
N GLU A 162 -5.89 -31.75 16.22
CA GLU A 162 -5.11 -30.56 16.58
C GLU A 162 -4.53 -29.89 15.33
N ASN A 163 -4.27 -28.59 15.46
CA ASN A 163 -3.52 -27.84 14.46
C ASN A 163 -2.02 -28.13 14.57
N GLU A 164 -1.30 -27.85 13.49
CA GLU A 164 0.16 -27.89 13.39
C GLU A 164 0.70 -26.47 13.23
N LEU A 165 1.96 -26.29 13.61
CA LEU A 165 2.70 -25.04 13.46
C LEU A 165 2.72 -24.59 12.01
N VAL A 166 2.41 -23.32 11.77
CA VAL A 166 2.68 -22.63 10.52
C VAL A 166 3.62 -21.47 10.80
N ASP A 167 4.88 -21.60 10.38
CA ASP A 167 5.90 -20.56 10.47
C ASP A 167 6.38 -20.09 9.08
N SER A 168 5.79 -20.63 8.01
CA SER A 168 6.02 -20.18 6.65
C SER A 168 4.83 -20.46 5.72
N ILE A 169 4.77 -19.73 4.62
CA ILE A 169 3.80 -19.97 3.55
C ILE A 169 4.47 -19.89 2.19
N ARG A 170 4.27 -20.94 1.39
CA ARG A 170 4.70 -20.99 0.00
C ARG A 170 3.49 -21.10 -0.90
N PHE A 171 3.42 -20.20 -1.87
CA PHE A 171 2.33 -20.16 -2.84
C PHE A 171 2.67 -21.02 -4.06
N ALA A 172 1.63 -21.57 -4.69
CA ALA A 172 1.75 -22.20 -5.99
C ALA A 172 2.19 -21.19 -7.06
N ASP A 173 2.97 -21.65 -8.02
CA ASP A 173 3.50 -20.78 -9.08
C ASP A 173 2.35 -20.07 -9.82
N GLY A 174 2.46 -18.75 -9.93
CA GLY A 174 1.46 -17.93 -10.61
C GLY A 174 0.14 -17.71 -9.86
N PHE A 175 0.01 -18.20 -8.61
CA PHE A 175 -1.16 -17.89 -7.78
C PHE A 175 -1.17 -16.42 -7.33
N LEU A 176 -0.05 -15.94 -6.79
CA LEU A 176 0.17 -14.55 -6.38
C LEU A 176 1.30 -13.89 -7.19
N ILE A 177 1.15 -12.60 -7.45
CA ILE A 177 2.19 -11.72 -8.00
C ILE A 177 3.35 -11.66 -7.00
N GLY A 178 4.56 -12.02 -7.44
CA GLY A 178 5.77 -11.99 -6.60
C GLY A 178 5.90 -13.11 -5.57
N GLY A 179 4.93 -14.04 -5.48
CA GLY A 179 4.83 -15.05 -4.42
C GLY A 179 5.70 -16.31 -4.60
N ASN A 180 6.57 -16.39 -5.59
CA ASN A 180 7.25 -17.63 -6.03
C ASN A 180 8.40 -18.13 -5.13
N LYS A 181 8.30 -17.90 -3.82
CA LYS A 181 9.22 -18.39 -2.77
C LYS A 181 8.44 -18.76 -1.51
N ALA A 182 9.08 -19.45 -0.57
CA ALA A 182 8.55 -19.54 0.79
C ALA A 182 8.71 -18.18 1.50
N TRP A 183 7.68 -17.76 2.20
CA TRP A 183 7.62 -16.52 2.98
C TRP A 183 7.54 -16.89 4.45
N PRO A 184 8.50 -16.46 5.27
CA PRO A 184 8.43 -16.68 6.71
C PRO A 184 7.23 -15.93 7.29
N ILE A 185 6.59 -16.55 8.27
CA ILE A 185 5.55 -15.96 9.09
C ILE A 185 6.18 -15.67 10.45
N MET A 186 6.25 -14.38 10.79
CA MET A 186 6.68 -13.98 12.13
C MET A 186 5.68 -14.48 13.17
N ASP A 187 6.20 -14.97 14.29
CA ASP A 187 5.42 -15.49 15.42
C ASP A 187 4.42 -16.61 15.02
N GLY A 188 4.86 -17.49 14.12
CA GLY A 188 4.12 -18.69 13.73
C GLY A 188 3.64 -19.51 14.93
N TYR A 189 2.44 -20.07 14.80
CA TYR A 189 1.78 -20.86 15.86
C TYR A 189 0.99 -22.03 15.26
N ASP A 190 0.45 -22.90 16.12
CA ASP A 190 -0.37 -24.04 15.70
C ASP A 190 -1.72 -23.58 15.14
N SER A 191 -1.72 -23.20 13.87
CA SER A 191 -2.83 -22.48 13.23
C SER A 191 -3.57 -23.29 12.17
N ALA A 192 -2.94 -24.31 11.58
CA ALA A 192 -3.48 -25.05 10.43
C ALA A 192 -3.78 -26.51 10.76
N LYS A 193 -4.94 -27.01 10.32
CA LYS A 193 -5.29 -28.42 10.48
C LYS A 193 -4.47 -29.29 9.54
N LYS A 194 -3.85 -30.36 10.04
CA LYS A 194 -3.18 -31.32 9.17
C LYS A 194 -4.20 -32.10 8.38
N VAL A 195 -4.15 -31.98 7.06
CA VAL A 195 -5.10 -32.64 6.15
C VAL A 195 -4.37 -33.44 5.08
N ARG A 196 -5.00 -34.54 4.68
CA ARG A 196 -4.68 -35.28 3.45
C ARG A 196 -5.82 -35.06 2.47
N LEU A 197 -5.54 -34.38 1.37
CA LEU A 197 -6.53 -34.05 0.35
C LEU A 197 -6.70 -35.18 -0.67
N HIS A 198 -7.82 -35.16 -1.39
CA HIS A 198 -8.04 -35.97 -2.57
C HIS A 198 -7.06 -35.54 -3.68
N GLU A 199 -6.69 -36.46 -4.58
CA GLU A 199 -5.77 -36.15 -5.69
C GLU A 199 -6.33 -35.10 -6.67
N ASP A 200 -7.64 -34.92 -6.68
CA ASP A 200 -8.36 -33.96 -7.52
C ASP A 200 -8.48 -32.56 -6.88
N ALA A 201 -7.97 -32.35 -5.66
CA ALA A 201 -7.96 -31.04 -5.02
C ALA A 201 -6.77 -30.20 -5.52
N ASP A 202 -7.03 -28.96 -5.89
CA ASP A 202 -6.00 -28.03 -6.34
C ASP A 202 -5.47 -27.22 -5.17
N VAL A 203 -4.17 -27.34 -4.88
CA VAL A 203 -3.51 -26.66 -3.75
C VAL A 203 -2.77 -25.42 -4.23
N TYR A 204 -3.08 -24.28 -3.60
CA TYR A 204 -2.57 -22.95 -3.97
C TYR A 204 -1.58 -22.38 -2.96
N ALA A 205 -1.54 -22.92 -1.73
CA ALA A 205 -0.52 -22.60 -0.75
C ALA A 205 -0.24 -23.78 0.19
N PHE A 206 0.97 -23.85 0.71
CA PHE A 206 1.44 -24.89 1.62
C PHE A 206 2.50 -24.34 2.57
N ASP A 207 2.63 -24.95 3.75
CA ASP A 207 3.74 -24.66 4.66
C ASP A 207 5.05 -25.24 4.12
N GLY A 208 6.13 -24.47 4.28
CA GLY A 208 7.48 -24.82 3.90
C GLY A 208 7.73 -25.03 2.40
N ASP A 209 8.95 -25.44 2.07
CA ASP A 209 9.34 -25.77 0.69
C ASP A 209 8.95 -27.20 0.27
N GLU A 210 8.66 -28.09 1.23
CA GLU A 210 8.41 -29.51 0.97
C GLU A 210 6.93 -29.85 0.66
N LYS A 211 6.05 -28.86 0.54
CA LYS A 211 4.61 -29.05 0.29
C LYS A 211 3.93 -29.98 1.33
N SER A 212 4.32 -29.89 2.59
CA SER A 212 3.94 -30.87 3.62
C SER A 212 2.56 -30.66 4.22
N LEU A 213 2.07 -29.42 4.25
CA LEU A 213 0.78 -29.05 4.86
C LEU A 213 0.01 -28.10 3.95
N PRO A 214 -1.13 -28.52 3.36
CA PRO A 214 -1.97 -27.63 2.55
C PRO A 214 -2.57 -26.50 3.39
N LEU A 215 -2.36 -25.26 2.94
CA LEU A 215 -2.85 -24.05 3.60
C LEU A 215 -3.98 -23.37 2.82
N ILE A 216 -3.96 -23.45 1.49
CA ILE A 216 -5.07 -22.99 0.64
C ILE A 216 -5.31 -24.05 -0.42
N TRP A 217 -6.56 -24.49 -0.55
CA TRP A 217 -6.94 -25.37 -1.64
C TRP A 217 -8.36 -25.13 -2.11
N ARG A 218 -8.64 -25.73 -3.26
CA ARG A 218 -9.95 -25.75 -3.89
C ARG A 218 -10.35 -27.19 -4.17
N SER A 219 -11.63 -27.48 -4.00
CA SER A 219 -12.23 -28.76 -4.36
C SER A 219 -13.56 -28.53 -5.06
N ASP A 220 -13.68 -29.04 -6.28
CA ASP A 220 -14.97 -29.08 -6.96
C ASP A 220 -15.88 -30.12 -6.29
N TYR A 221 -17.16 -29.78 -6.10
CA TYR A 221 -18.14 -30.64 -5.46
C TYR A 221 -19.49 -30.50 -6.17
N GLY A 222 -19.93 -31.58 -6.83
CA GLY A 222 -21.11 -31.53 -7.70
C GLY A 222 -20.88 -30.58 -8.88
N LYS A 223 -21.71 -29.53 -8.98
CA LYS A 223 -21.59 -28.46 -9.98
C LYS A 223 -20.92 -27.20 -9.43
N GLY A 224 -20.70 -27.14 -8.12
CA GLY A 224 -20.09 -26.02 -7.43
C GLY A 224 -18.68 -26.33 -6.96
N ARG A 225 -18.18 -25.50 -6.04
CA ARG A 225 -16.86 -25.72 -5.42
C ARG A 225 -16.73 -25.13 -4.04
N PHE A 226 -15.79 -25.70 -3.29
CA PHE A 226 -15.27 -25.14 -2.05
C PHE A 226 -13.87 -24.58 -2.27
N VAL A 227 -13.58 -23.47 -1.61
CA VAL A 227 -12.22 -22.97 -1.35
C VAL A 227 -12.03 -22.95 0.16
N VAL A 228 -10.87 -23.40 0.64
CA VAL A 228 -10.58 -23.48 2.06
C VAL A 228 -9.24 -22.80 2.35
N ASP A 229 -9.28 -21.82 3.24
CA ASP A 229 -8.12 -21.17 3.84
C ASP A 229 -7.86 -21.78 5.23
N ASN A 230 -6.90 -22.68 5.27
CA ASN A 230 -6.42 -23.38 6.45
C ASN A 230 -5.17 -22.72 7.04
N ILE A 231 -5.02 -21.40 6.90
CA ILE A 231 -3.83 -20.65 7.33
C ILE A 231 -3.92 -20.25 8.81
N GLY A 232 -5.10 -19.81 9.24
CA GLY A 232 -5.38 -19.36 10.61
C GLY A 232 -4.91 -17.95 10.97
N ILE A 233 -4.02 -17.34 10.17
CA ILE A 233 -3.50 -15.99 10.39
C ILE A 233 -4.50 -14.98 9.83
N MET A 234 -5.13 -14.18 10.71
CA MET A 234 -6.14 -13.22 10.31
C MET A 234 -5.73 -11.79 10.70
N SER A 235 -5.11 -11.07 9.78
CA SER A 235 -4.66 -9.69 10.02
C SER A 235 -4.62 -8.88 8.73
N LYS A 236 -4.44 -7.56 8.88
CA LYS A 236 -4.28 -6.62 7.78
C LYS A 236 -3.18 -7.03 6.79
N ALA A 237 -2.07 -7.56 7.33
CA ALA A 237 -0.86 -7.90 6.57
C ALA A 237 -1.02 -9.07 5.58
N VAL A 238 -2.14 -9.80 5.63
CA VAL A 238 -2.38 -10.97 4.76
C VAL A 238 -3.70 -10.89 3.99
N ARG A 239 -4.37 -9.73 3.98
CA ARG A 239 -5.65 -9.53 3.26
C ARG A 239 -5.58 -9.89 1.77
N GLY A 240 -4.45 -9.65 1.10
CA GLY A 240 -4.25 -10.02 -0.29
C GLY A 240 -4.23 -11.53 -0.54
N VAL A 241 -3.84 -12.33 0.46
CA VAL A 241 -3.92 -13.79 0.38
C VAL A 241 -5.39 -14.23 0.37
N TYR A 242 -6.18 -13.70 1.30
CA TYR A 242 -7.62 -13.98 1.39
C TYR A 242 -8.42 -13.44 0.20
N ALA A 243 -8.09 -12.25 -0.29
CA ALA A 243 -8.66 -11.70 -1.52
C ALA A 243 -8.40 -12.63 -2.71
N ALA A 244 -7.16 -13.13 -2.85
CA ALA A 244 -6.80 -14.09 -3.88
C ALA A 244 -7.54 -15.43 -3.72
N SER A 245 -7.67 -15.95 -2.51
CA SER A 245 -8.47 -17.16 -2.23
C SER A 245 -9.93 -17.00 -2.63
N TYR A 246 -10.56 -15.87 -2.30
CA TYR A 246 -11.95 -15.61 -2.70
C TYR A 246 -12.12 -15.65 -4.23
N THR A 247 -11.15 -15.16 -5.00
CA THR A 247 -11.21 -15.22 -6.46
C THR A 247 -11.20 -16.64 -7.04
N LEU A 248 -10.77 -17.65 -6.28
CA LEU A 248 -10.75 -19.07 -6.71
C LEU A 248 -12.15 -19.71 -6.74
N LEU A 249 -13.14 -19.07 -6.13
CA LEU A 249 -14.54 -19.52 -6.16
C LEU A 249 -15.10 -19.55 -7.59
N GLU A 250 -14.51 -18.79 -8.51
CA GLU A 250 -14.99 -18.66 -9.88
C GLU A 250 -13.88 -18.85 -10.91
N ASP A 251 -14.23 -19.46 -12.05
CA ASP A 251 -13.30 -19.64 -13.18
C ASP A 251 -12.78 -18.32 -13.76
N ALA A 252 -13.51 -17.24 -13.51
CA ALA A 252 -13.16 -15.89 -13.92
C ALA A 252 -13.66 -14.89 -12.87
N PHE A 253 -12.77 -14.02 -12.40
CA PHE A 253 -13.11 -12.99 -11.41
C PHE A 253 -12.29 -11.72 -11.67
N ALA A 254 -12.87 -10.55 -11.44
CA ALA A 254 -12.18 -9.26 -11.61
C ALA A 254 -12.49 -8.31 -10.46
N TYR A 255 -11.51 -7.59 -9.93
CA TYR A 255 -11.75 -6.58 -8.88
C TYR A 255 -10.88 -5.36 -9.09
N PRO A 256 -11.35 -4.17 -8.67
CA PRO A 256 -10.59 -2.94 -8.89
C PRO A 256 -9.36 -2.90 -8.01
N VAL A 257 -8.32 -2.26 -8.54
CA VAL A 257 -7.03 -2.04 -7.89
C VAL A 257 -6.55 -0.62 -8.17
N ILE A 258 -5.61 -0.12 -7.39
CA ILE A 258 -5.05 1.24 -7.54
C ILE A 258 -3.96 1.26 -8.63
N ASN A 259 -3.13 0.21 -8.68
CA ASN A 259 -1.98 0.09 -9.58
C ASN A 259 -0.98 1.25 -9.43
N GLY A 260 -0.20 1.26 -8.35
CA GLY A 260 0.79 2.32 -8.12
C GLY A 260 1.82 2.00 -7.03
N ALA A 261 3.06 2.42 -7.26
CA ALA A 261 4.13 2.43 -6.27
C ALA A 261 4.51 3.88 -5.96
N ALA A 262 4.72 4.19 -4.68
CA ALA A 262 5.21 5.49 -4.22
C ALA A 262 6.28 5.30 -3.15
N PHE A 263 7.33 6.12 -3.23
CA PHE A 263 8.47 6.08 -2.32
C PHE A 263 8.70 7.46 -1.71
N TYR A 264 8.57 7.52 -0.39
CA TYR A 264 8.66 8.75 0.38
C TYR A 264 10.04 8.91 1.01
N LEU A 265 10.50 10.16 1.03
CA LEU A 265 11.66 10.59 1.81
C LEU A 265 11.13 11.49 2.92
N ASP A 266 10.92 10.90 4.09
CA ASP A 266 10.48 11.64 5.27
C ASP A 266 11.64 12.52 5.76
N ASP A 267 11.34 13.70 6.28
CA ASP A 267 12.32 14.74 6.58
C ASP A 267 13.23 15.05 5.38
N PHE A 268 12.64 15.28 4.20
CA PHE A 268 13.43 15.61 3.02
C PHE A 268 12.67 16.48 2.01
N PRO A 269 13.26 17.57 1.49
CA PRO A 269 14.51 18.17 1.95
C PRO A 269 14.36 18.71 3.38
N SER A 270 15.44 18.72 4.15
CA SER A 270 15.43 19.05 5.58
C SER A 270 16.68 19.86 5.97
N PRO A 271 16.70 20.46 7.18
CA PRO A 271 17.98 20.86 7.74
C PRO A 271 18.84 19.62 7.97
N VAL A 272 20.18 19.76 7.92
CA VAL A 272 21.08 18.63 8.20
C VAL A 272 20.72 18.03 9.57
N PRO A 273 20.33 16.75 9.65
CA PRO A 273 19.85 16.16 10.89
C PRO A 273 20.88 16.21 12.01
N ALA A 274 20.40 16.39 13.23
CA ALA A 274 21.24 16.34 14.42
C ALA A 274 21.53 14.88 14.79
N GLY A 275 22.82 14.51 14.91
CA GLY A 275 23.24 13.18 15.35
C GLY A 275 24.75 13.14 15.58
N ASP A 276 25.24 12.15 16.35
CA ASP A 276 26.68 12.00 16.62
C ASP A 276 27.47 11.69 15.33
N GLY A 277 26.83 10.96 14.40
CA GLY A 277 27.45 10.56 13.13
C GLY A 277 28.70 9.70 13.34
N GLU A 278 28.87 9.09 14.51
CA GLU A 278 30.07 8.32 14.89
C GLU A 278 30.33 7.19 13.89
N LYS A 279 29.27 6.46 13.52
CA LYS A 279 29.31 5.38 12.50
C LYS A 279 29.70 5.91 11.12
N ILE A 280 29.05 6.99 10.67
CA ILE A 280 29.39 7.64 9.39
C ILE A 280 30.87 8.04 9.37
N ARG A 281 31.37 8.65 10.44
CA ARG A 281 32.76 9.06 10.53
C ARG A 281 33.71 7.87 10.55
N ALA A 282 33.34 6.80 11.25
CA ALA A 282 34.15 5.58 11.31
C ALA A 282 34.24 4.90 9.94
N ASP A 283 33.14 4.82 9.20
CA ASP A 283 33.03 4.06 7.96
C ASP A 283 33.47 4.87 6.72
N TYR A 284 33.16 6.18 6.68
CA TYR A 284 33.37 7.03 5.50
C TYR A 284 34.41 8.15 5.73
N GLY A 285 34.77 8.46 6.98
CA GLY A 285 35.66 9.58 7.28
C GLY A 285 35.07 10.96 6.99
N MET A 286 33.74 11.04 6.89
CA MET A 286 32.95 12.23 6.57
C MET A 286 32.16 12.69 7.79
N ASP A 287 31.72 13.95 7.82
CA ASP A 287 30.60 14.35 8.68
C ASP A 287 29.23 14.02 8.03
N VAL A 288 28.13 14.28 8.75
CA VAL A 288 26.77 13.94 8.30
C VAL A 288 26.39 14.69 7.03
N GLU A 289 26.73 15.99 6.94
CA GLU A 289 26.43 16.83 5.79
C GLU A 289 27.19 16.35 4.55
N GLU A 290 28.50 16.10 4.69
CA GLU A 290 29.34 15.55 3.63
C GLU A 290 28.83 14.19 3.17
N PHE A 291 28.43 13.31 4.10
CA PHE A 291 27.90 11.99 3.76
C PHE A 291 26.58 12.07 2.98
N TYR A 292 25.65 12.94 3.38
CA TYR A 292 24.39 13.10 2.65
C TYR A 292 24.58 13.60 1.23
N ILE A 293 25.43 14.62 1.06
CA ILE A 293 25.70 15.22 -0.23
C ILE A 293 26.45 14.26 -1.16
N ASN A 294 27.44 13.52 -0.63
CA ASN A 294 28.38 12.76 -1.45
C ASN A 294 28.09 11.26 -1.54
N VAL A 295 27.25 10.71 -0.66
CA VAL A 295 26.97 9.27 -0.59
C VAL A 295 25.47 8.98 -0.60
N TRP A 296 24.72 9.39 0.42
CA TRP A 296 23.32 9.01 0.58
C TRP A 296 22.46 9.49 -0.60
N TRP A 297 22.45 10.79 -0.89
CA TRP A 297 21.61 11.35 -1.96
C TRP A 297 22.02 10.83 -3.35
N PRO A 298 23.31 10.77 -3.71
CA PRO A 298 23.72 10.13 -4.96
C PRO A 298 23.32 8.66 -5.09
N ASP A 299 23.31 7.90 -3.99
CA ASP A 299 22.86 6.50 -4.02
C ASP A 299 21.33 6.40 -4.17
N MET A 300 20.56 7.27 -3.51
CA MET A 300 19.11 7.36 -3.71
C MET A 300 18.78 7.71 -5.17
N LEU A 301 19.49 8.66 -5.77
CA LEU A 301 19.30 9.01 -7.18
C LEU A 301 19.63 7.85 -8.13
N LYS A 302 20.62 7.00 -7.81
CA LYS A 302 20.91 5.81 -8.61
C LYS A 302 19.78 4.78 -8.51
N LEU A 303 19.20 4.58 -7.32
CA LEU A 303 18.04 3.70 -7.16
C LEU A 303 16.85 4.22 -7.96
N ALA A 304 16.60 5.53 -7.91
CA ALA A 304 15.58 6.17 -8.73
C ALA A 304 15.80 5.95 -10.24
N ASP A 305 17.02 6.16 -10.75
CA ASP A 305 17.36 5.92 -12.16
C ASP A 305 17.24 4.44 -12.55
N GLU A 306 17.70 3.52 -11.69
CA GLU A 306 17.67 2.08 -11.94
C GLU A 306 16.25 1.52 -12.05
N PHE A 307 15.35 1.97 -11.18
CA PHE A 307 13.98 1.44 -11.09
C PHE A 307 12.91 2.37 -11.68
N GLY A 308 13.28 3.56 -12.14
CA GLY A 308 12.36 4.55 -12.72
C GLY A 308 11.44 5.21 -11.69
N ILE A 309 11.91 5.32 -10.44
CA ILE A 309 11.14 5.85 -9.30
C ILE A 309 11.25 7.36 -9.25
N CYS A 310 10.14 8.04 -8.96
CA CYS A 310 10.13 9.45 -8.55
C CYS A 310 9.84 9.54 -7.05
N TYR A 311 10.73 10.14 -6.27
CA TYR A 311 10.54 10.28 -4.83
C TYR A 311 9.55 11.41 -4.48
N THR A 312 8.78 11.21 -3.42
CA THR A 312 8.06 12.29 -2.72
C THR A 312 8.81 12.64 -1.45
N GLY A 313 9.53 13.75 -1.45
CA GLY A 313 10.14 14.30 -0.25
C GLY A 313 9.10 15.07 0.55
N VAL A 314 9.00 14.84 1.85
CA VAL A 314 8.11 15.60 2.74
C VAL A 314 8.92 16.44 3.71
N VAL A 315 8.77 17.76 3.60
CA VAL A 315 9.64 18.73 4.29
C VAL A 315 9.12 19.11 5.67
N ILE A 316 10.06 19.29 6.58
CA ILE A 316 9.90 20.05 7.83
C ILE A 316 10.70 21.35 7.74
N GLU A 317 10.32 22.39 8.45
CA GLU A 317 11.13 23.63 8.47
C GLU A 317 12.28 23.52 9.48
N ASN A 318 12.05 22.94 10.65
CA ASN A 318 13.07 22.80 11.70
C ASN A 318 12.76 21.64 12.68
N TYR A 319 13.65 21.42 13.66
CA TYR A 319 13.48 20.42 14.73
C TYR A 319 13.17 21.05 16.10
N GLY A 320 12.53 22.23 16.12
CA GLY A 320 12.17 22.92 17.35
C GLY A 320 11.04 22.22 18.13
N ASP A 321 10.93 22.48 19.43
CA ASP A 321 9.96 21.82 20.31
C ASP A 321 8.83 22.76 20.81
N LYS A 322 8.78 23.99 20.31
CA LYS A 322 7.76 24.97 20.70
C LYS A 322 6.41 24.66 20.05
N THR A 323 5.39 24.49 20.87
CA THR A 323 4.03 24.14 20.43
C THR A 323 2.96 25.12 20.95
N ASP A 324 3.37 26.32 21.37
CA ASP A 324 2.50 27.40 21.87
C ASP A 324 2.02 28.39 20.78
N GLY A 325 2.34 28.10 19.52
CA GLY A 325 2.06 28.97 18.36
C GLY A 325 3.16 29.99 18.05
N THR A 326 4.24 30.05 18.83
CA THR A 326 5.40 30.90 18.53
C THR A 326 6.23 30.30 17.38
N ILE A 327 6.24 31.00 16.25
CA ILE A 327 7.01 30.61 15.06
C ILE A 327 8.48 31.03 15.16
N VAL A 328 9.38 30.13 14.76
CA VAL A 328 10.83 30.29 14.67
C VAL A 328 11.28 29.86 13.28
N GLN A 329 11.50 30.83 12.42
CA GLN A 329 11.90 30.59 11.03
C GLN A 329 13.31 30.00 10.91
N GLU A 330 13.44 29.03 10.01
CA GLU A 330 14.75 28.54 9.57
C GLU A 330 15.44 29.62 8.72
N LYS A 331 16.73 29.85 8.99
CA LYS A 331 17.53 30.89 8.34
C LYS A 331 18.45 30.33 7.29
N ASN A 332 18.86 29.07 7.43
CA ASN A 332 19.74 28.40 6.49
C ASN A 332 18.92 27.63 5.45
N LEU A 333 18.57 28.31 4.36
CA LEU A 333 17.80 27.71 3.27
C LEU A 333 18.65 26.86 2.32
N ASN A 334 19.98 26.86 2.46
CA ASN A 334 20.87 26.22 1.49
C ASN A 334 20.63 24.70 1.34
N PRO A 335 20.49 23.91 2.42
CA PRO A 335 20.22 22.47 2.28
C PRO A 335 18.88 22.22 1.58
N PHE A 336 17.86 23.02 1.91
CA PHE A 336 16.54 22.92 1.30
C PHE A 336 16.58 23.17 -0.19
N LEU A 337 17.17 24.30 -0.61
CA LEU A 337 17.30 24.65 -2.02
C LEU A 337 18.14 23.60 -2.76
N TYR A 338 19.27 23.18 -2.19
CA TYR A 338 20.13 22.19 -2.83
C TYR A 338 19.41 20.86 -3.08
N PHE A 339 18.86 20.24 -2.04
CA PHE A 339 18.21 18.93 -2.15
C PHE A 339 16.84 19.02 -2.83
N GLY A 340 16.05 20.04 -2.52
CA GLY A 340 14.72 20.25 -3.10
C GLY A 340 14.76 20.54 -4.58
N GLU A 341 15.66 21.42 -5.05
CA GLU A 341 15.80 21.68 -6.49
C GLU A 341 16.29 20.43 -7.24
N MET A 342 17.18 19.64 -6.64
CA MET A 342 17.60 18.36 -7.22
C MET A 342 16.44 17.35 -7.28
N LEU A 343 15.69 17.19 -6.19
CA LEU A 343 14.53 16.31 -6.14
C LEU A 343 13.52 16.66 -7.23
N LEU A 344 13.15 17.95 -7.34
CA LEU A 344 12.21 18.44 -8.35
C LEU A 344 12.75 18.29 -9.78
N LYS A 345 14.06 18.51 -9.99
CA LYS A 345 14.70 18.34 -11.29
C LYS A 345 14.64 16.89 -11.78
N GLU A 346 14.78 15.92 -10.87
CA GLU A 346 14.66 14.49 -11.18
C GLU A 346 13.20 14.01 -11.29
N GLY A 347 12.22 14.92 -11.22
CA GLY A 347 10.80 14.62 -11.38
C GLY A 347 10.08 14.24 -10.08
N GLY A 348 10.75 14.38 -8.94
CA GLY A 348 10.15 14.17 -7.62
C GLY A 348 9.17 15.27 -7.21
N GLU A 349 8.60 15.09 -6.03
CA GLU A 349 7.57 15.94 -5.44
C GLU A 349 7.96 16.42 -4.04
N ILE A 350 7.53 17.63 -3.65
CA ILE A 350 7.66 18.15 -2.28
C ILE A 350 6.28 18.19 -1.62
N GLY A 351 6.14 17.46 -0.51
CA GLY A 351 4.99 17.49 0.40
C GLY A 351 5.36 18.05 1.78
N LEU A 352 4.46 17.89 2.76
CA LEU A 352 4.56 18.52 4.08
C LEU A 352 4.71 17.45 5.17
N HIS A 353 5.60 17.67 6.15
CA HIS A 353 5.85 16.72 7.24
C HIS A 353 5.77 17.36 8.64
N GLY A 354 4.98 18.42 8.79
CA GLY A 354 4.90 19.19 10.04
C GLY A 354 5.98 20.28 10.12
N TYR A 355 5.64 21.41 10.73
CA TYR A 355 6.52 22.59 10.75
C TYR A 355 7.83 22.32 11.50
N ASN A 356 7.71 21.78 12.71
CA ASN A 356 8.83 21.51 13.61
C ASN A 356 8.92 20.04 14.03
N HIS A 357 8.44 19.13 13.18
CA HIS A 357 8.36 17.69 13.43
C HIS A 357 7.57 17.31 14.71
N GLN A 358 6.64 18.17 15.14
CA GLN A 358 5.68 17.87 16.22
C GLN A 358 4.34 17.40 15.63
N PRO A 359 3.81 16.24 16.04
CA PRO A 359 2.51 15.77 15.57
C PRO A 359 1.38 16.77 15.86
N LEU A 360 0.39 16.84 14.98
CA LEU A 360 -0.79 17.68 15.17
C LEU A 360 -1.77 17.04 16.15
N SER A 361 -1.49 17.24 17.43
CA SER A 361 -2.32 16.75 18.54
C SER A 361 -2.44 17.80 19.65
N LEU A 362 -3.61 17.83 20.29
CA LEU A 362 -3.89 18.68 21.44
C LEU A 362 -3.57 17.97 22.76
N GLY A 363 -3.63 18.72 23.87
CA GLY A 363 -3.31 18.21 25.21
C GLY A 363 -4.25 17.14 25.78
N ASN A 364 -5.23 16.65 25.01
CA ASN A 364 -6.01 15.46 25.33
C ASN A 364 -5.25 14.15 25.08
N ILE A 365 -4.15 14.21 24.33
CA ILE A 365 -3.24 13.09 24.12
C ILE A 365 -2.06 13.22 25.08
N GLU A 366 -1.76 12.13 25.80
CA GLU A 366 -0.55 11.99 26.61
C GLU A 366 0.33 10.91 25.96
N TYR A 367 1.40 11.34 25.29
CA TYR A 367 2.40 10.45 24.66
C TYR A 367 3.27 9.66 25.65
N ARG A 368 3.08 9.89 26.95
CA ARG A 368 3.81 9.23 28.06
C ARG A 368 5.33 9.30 27.83
N ASP A 369 6.04 8.22 28.20
CA ASP A 369 7.47 8.05 27.93
C ASP A 369 7.71 7.37 26.56
N ASP A 370 6.64 7.18 25.77
CA ASP A 370 6.67 6.38 24.53
C ASP A 370 7.15 7.21 23.33
N LEU A 371 6.76 8.50 23.25
CA LEU A 371 7.22 9.41 22.19
C LEU A 371 7.71 10.76 22.76
N PRO A 372 8.86 11.29 22.29
CA PRO A 372 9.47 12.52 22.80
C PRO A 372 8.84 13.80 22.19
N TYR A 373 7.51 13.87 22.12
CA TYR A 373 6.78 14.98 21.50
C TYR A 373 6.01 15.83 22.50
N ASN A 374 5.85 17.12 22.16
CA ASN A 374 4.98 18.06 22.83
C ASN A 374 3.64 18.14 22.10
N THR A 375 2.56 18.31 22.85
CA THR A 375 1.23 18.62 22.27
C THR A 375 1.08 20.12 22.06
N TRP A 376 0.23 20.50 21.10
CA TRP A 376 -0.09 21.89 20.81
C TRP A 376 -1.03 22.48 21.86
N SER A 377 -0.79 23.74 22.22
CA SER A 377 -1.56 24.41 23.29
C SER A 377 -3.04 24.56 22.96
N ASP A 378 -3.35 24.79 21.68
CA ASP A 378 -4.69 24.90 21.12
C ASP A 378 -4.67 24.76 19.59
N GLU A 379 -5.85 24.74 18.96
CA GLU A 379 -6.00 24.66 17.50
C GLU A 379 -5.35 25.85 16.78
N ALA A 380 -5.34 27.06 17.38
CA ALA A 380 -4.73 28.21 16.75
C ALA A 380 -3.20 28.08 16.66
N ALA A 381 -2.57 27.45 17.65
CA ALA A 381 -1.16 27.10 17.62
C ALA A 381 -0.86 26.06 16.52
N MET A 382 -1.65 24.99 16.40
CA MET A 382 -1.54 24.02 15.30
C MET A 382 -1.66 24.70 13.94
N ARG A 383 -2.66 25.56 13.79
CA ARG A 383 -2.89 26.30 12.54
C ARG A 383 -1.73 27.21 12.18
N SER A 384 -1.16 27.91 13.16
CA SER A 384 0.00 28.77 12.94
C SER A 384 1.20 27.97 12.40
N ALA A 385 1.38 26.74 12.89
CA ALA A 385 2.44 25.84 12.43
C ALA A 385 2.23 25.37 10.99
N VAL A 386 1.01 24.94 10.65
CA VAL A 386 0.68 24.52 9.27
C VAL A 386 0.79 25.70 8.30
N GLU A 387 0.27 26.87 8.66
CA GLU A 387 0.37 28.09 7.85
C GLU A 387 1.82 28.50 7.62
N GLU A 388 2.67 28.37 8.63
CA GLU A 388 4.10 28.66 8.50
C GLU A 388 4.80 27.68 7.56
N LEU A 389 4.58 26.37 7.72
CA LEU A 389 5.21 25.38 6.84
C LEU A 389 4.80 25.59 5.38
N MET A 390 3.51 25.86 5.13
CA MET A 390 3.04 26.17 3.78
C MET A 390 3.71 27.43 3.23
N ARG A 391 3.78 28.51 4.02
CA ARG A 391 4.50 29.74 3.64
C ARG A 391 5.97 29.44 3.30
N PHE A 392 6.65 28.65 4.12
CA PHE A 392 8.04 28.27 3.91
C PHE A 392 8.23 27.53 2.58
N VAL A 393 7.36 26.56 2.27
CA VAL A 393 7.40 25.82 1.00
C VAL A 393 7.08 26.73 -0.18
N GLU A 394 6.07 27.58 -0.09
CA GLU A 394 5.69 28.50 -1.17
C GLU A 394 6.78 29.54 -1.46
N GLU A 395 7.48 30.04 -0.44
CA GLU A 395 8.60 30.97 -0.60
C GLU A 395 9.86 30.29 -1.15
N THR A 396 10.11 29.03 -0.75
CA THR A 396 11.32 28.29 -1.13
C THR A 396 11.16 27.61 -2.50
N PHE A 397 9.97 27.09 -2.81
CA PHE A 397 9.65 26.34 -4.03
C PHE A 397 8.32 26.82 -4.65
N PRO A 398 8.28 28.02 -5.28
CA PRO A 398 7.02 28.67 -5.70
C PRO A 398 6.15 27.92 -6.72
N GLU A 399 6.72 26.92 -7.42
CA GLU A 399 5.98 26.10 -8.37
C GLU A 399 5.24 24.92 -7.69
N VAL A 400 5.60 24.55 -6.45
CA VAL A 400 5.02 23.41 -5.74
C VAL A 400 3.60 23.74 -5.27
N GLN A 401 2.67 22.85 -5.58
CA GLN A 401 1.24 22.97 -5.26
C GLN A 401 0.63 21.58 -5.03
N ASN A 402 -0.52 21.54 -4.36
CA ASN A 402 -1.28 20.32 -4.05
C ASN A 402 -0.45 19.37 -3.20
N TYR A 403 -0.49 19.57 -1.89
CA TYR A 403 0.39 18.90 -0.95
C TYR A 403 -0.14 17.55 -0.51
N VAL A 404 0.77 16.57 -0.44
CA VAL A 404 0.63 15.43 0.45
C VAL A 404 1.14 15.85 1.83
N TYR A 405 0.37 15.55 2.88
CA TYR A 405 0.78 15.70 4.26
C TYR A 405 1.10 14.34 4.86
N VAL A 406 2.30 14.20 5.43
CA VAL A 406 2.69 13.06 6.23
C VAL A 406 2.75 13.51 7.70
N PRO A 407 1.98 12.93 8.61
CA PRO A 407 2.10 13.27 10.02
C PRO A 407 3.45 12.83 10.60
N PRO A 408 4.14 13.67 11.40
CA PRO A 408 5.35 13.27 12.12
C PRO A 408 5.12 11.97 12.91
N SER A 409 6.03 11.00 12.74
CA SER A 409 5.91 9.65 13.34
C SER A 409 4.57 8.96 13.09
N ASN A 410 3.87 9.31 12.02
CA ASN A 410 2.55 8.80 11.67
C ASN A 410 1.45 9.18 12.68
N VAL A 411 1.70 10.12 13.59
CA VAL A 411 0.77 10.54 14.64
C VAL A 411 -0.05 11.73 14.16
N LEU A 412 -1.38 11.56 14.16
CA LEU A 412 -2.32 12.63 13.84
C LEU A 412 -3.59 12.44 14.67
N SER A 413 -3.95 13.44 15.48
CA SER A 413 -5.20 13.36 16.24
C SER A 413 -6.42 13.59 15.35
N ASP A 414 -7.60 13.16 15.81
CA ASP A 414 -8.87 13.45 15.14
C ASP A 414 -9.07 14.95 14.91
N GLU A 415 -8.70 15.78 15.91
CA GLU A 415 -8.78 17.23 15.80
C GLU A 415 -7.79 17.78 14.77
N GLY A 416 -6.55 17.26 14.75
CA GLY A 416 -5.53 17.61 13.75
C GLY A 416 -5.98 17.25 12.34
N ARG A 417 -6.48 16.04 12.13
CA ARG A 417 -7.01 15.56 10.85
C ARG A 417 -8.20 16.40 10.39
N ALA A 418 -9.17 16.65 11.27
CA ALA A 418 -10.33 17.49 10.97
C ALA A 418 -9.94 18.93 10.63
N MET A 419 -8.94 19.49 11.31
CA MET A 419 -8.39 20.81 11.02
C MET A 419 -7.77 20.86 9.62
N LEU A 420 -6.97 19.86 9.23
CA LEU A 420 -6.38 19.77 7.89
C LEU A 420 -7.47 19.81 6.80
N GLY A 421 -8.46 18.93 6.89
CA GLY A 421 -9.55 18.84 5.89
C GLY A 421 -10.46 20.06 5.83
N SER A 422 -10.57 20.83 6.93
CA SER A 422 -11.47 21.98 7.02
C SER A 422 -10.84 23.30 6.60
N TYR A 423 -9.57 23.53 6.94
CA TYR A 423 -8.94 24.83 6.78
C TYR A 423 -7.90 24.89 5.65
N TYR A 424 -7.39 23.74 5.20
CA TYR A 424 -6.25 23.69 4.28
C TYR A 424 -6.57 22.89 3.00
N PRO A 425 -7.44 23.42 2.11
CA PRO A 425 -7.85 22.72 0.90
C PRO A 425 -6.73 22.49 -0.12
N GLY A 426 -5.55 23.07 0.07
CA GLY A 426 -4.34 22.77 -0.71
C GLY A 426 -3.61 21.50 -0.26
N ILE A 427 -3.99 20.94 0.90
CA ILE A 427 -3.58 19.61 1.35
C ILE A 427 -4.66 18.64 0.89
N HIS A 428 -4.31 17.75 -0.04
CA HIS A 428 -5.28 16.82 -0.63
C HIS A 428 -5.18 15.41 -0.06
N THR A 429 -4.06 15.09 0.58
CA THR A 429 -3.73 13.73 0.96
C THR A 429 -3.14 13.73 2.36
N VAL A 430 -3.55 12.74 3.16
CA VAL A 430 -2.81 12.33 4.35
C VAL A 430 -2.18 10.98 4.05
N ALA A 431 -0.86 10.88 4.15
CA ALA A 431 -0.11 9.64 3.96
C ALA A 431 0.53 9.23 5.29
N SER A 432 -0.24 8.54 6.14
CA SER A 432 0.18 8.02 7.44
C SER A 432 0.60 6.55 7.30
N THR A 433 0.09 5.63 8.14
CA THR A 433 0.46 4.22 8.20
C THR A 433 -0.71 3.29 7.88
N TYR A 434 -0.41 2.15 7.27
CA TYR A 434 -1.38 1.08 7.07
C TYR A 434 -1.66 0.31 8.35
N PHE A 435 -0.70 0.16 9.25
CA PHE A 435 -0.84 -0.70 10.44
C PHE A 435 -1.17 0.10 11.69
N GLU A 436 -2.06 -0.45 12.52
CA GLU A 436 -2.38 0.05 13.85
C GLU A 436 -1.15 -0.01 14.75
N ASP A 437 -0.96 1.04 15.54
CA ASP A 437 -0.01 1.12 16.64
C ASP A 437 -0.47 2.20 17.63
N ASP A 438 0.21 2.34 18.75
CA ASP A 438 -0.09 3.39 19.71
C ASP A 438 0.06 4.78 19.07
N TYR A 439 -0.97 5.63 19.23
CA TYR A 439 -1.04 7.02 18.78
C TYR A 439 -1.04 7.28 17.26
N VAL A 440 -0.73 6.28 16.44
CA VAL A 440 -0.65 6.48 14.98
C VAL A 440 -2.03 6.68 14.37
N TYR A 441 -2.07 7.47 13.31
CA TYR A 441 -3.25 7.59 12.46
C TYR A 441 -3.23 6.46 11.43
N GLU A 442 -3.86 5.35 11.78
CA GLU A 442 -4.09 4.22 10.88
C GLU A 442 -5.07 4.61 9.76
N GLN A 443 -4.80 4.13 8.54
CA GLN A 443 -5.66 4.40 7.39
C GLN A 443 -5.98 3.15 6.58
N GLU A 444 -7.06 3.25 5.81
CA GLU A 444 -7.34 2.43 4.62
C GLU A 444 -7.23 3.32 3.38
N PHE A 445 -7.03 2.75 2.20
CA PHE A 445 -7.07 3.52 0.95
C PHE A 445 -8.50 3.97 0.65
N CYS A 446 -8.80 5.24 0.86
CA CYS A 446 -10.12 5.79 0.57
C CYS A 446 -10.09 7.31 0.35
N VAL A 447 -11.26 7.89 0.13
CA VAL A 447 -11.46 9.34 0.15
C VAL A 447 -12.45 9.67 1.26
N GLY A 448 -12.05 10.56 2.16
CA GLY A 448 -12.90 11.05 3.25
C GLY A 448 -14.03 11.94 2.75
N GLU A 449 -15.05 12.14 3.58
CA GLU A 449 -16.19 13.01 3.25
C GLU A 449 -15.76 14.46 2.97
N ASP A 450 -14.68 14.91 3.60
CA ASP A 450 -14.04 16.21 3.39
C ASP A 450 -13.22 16.31 2.09
N GLY A 451 -13.05 15.20 1.38
CA GLY A 451 -12.31 15.11 0.12
C GLY A 451 -10.81 14.86 0.30
N LEU A 452 -10.33 14.67 1.53
CA LEU A 452 -8.96 14.20 1.77
C LEU A 452 -8.82 12.75 1.29
N VAL A 453 -7.73 12.48 0.57
CA VAL A 453 -7.36 11.13 0.17
C VAL A 453 -6.56 10.51 1.31
N GLU A 454 -7.04 9.39 1.82
CA GLU A 454 -6.34 8.57 2.81
C GLU A 454 -5.42 7.60 2.06
N GLN A 455 -4.11 7.73 2.26
CA GLN A 455 -3.09 7.00 1.49
C GLN A 455 -2.04 6.36 2.42
N PRO A 456 -2.40 5.28 3.13
CA PRO A 456 -1.50 4.61 4.08
C PRO A 456 -0.19 4.14 3.44
N ARG A 457 0.91 4.25 4.18
CA ARG A 457 2.21 3.64 3.83
C ARG A 457 2.33 2.27 4.50
N THR A 458 2.70 1.25 3.74
CA THR A 458 2.65 -0.16 4.16
C THR A 458 3.95 -0.60 4.83
N ILE A 459 5.09 -0.12 4.35
CA ILE A 459 6.42 -0.55 4.83
C ILE A 459 7.36 0.65 4.95
N SER A 460 8.45 0.48 5.70
CA SER A 460 9.38 1.58 5.97
C SER A 460 10.83 1.14 6.14
N GLY A 461 11.74 2.11 5.98
CA GLY A 461 13.18 1.98 6.23
C GLY A 461 13.91 1.01 5.31
N GLY A 462 15.19 0.76 5.61
CA GLY A 462 16.02 -0.21 4.89
C GLY A 462 16.16 -1.58 5.58
N ILE A 463 15.58 -1.76 6.77
CA ILE A 463 15.55 -3.04 7.50
C ILE A 463 14.18 -3.69 7.25
N LEU A 464 14.06 -4.36 6.11
CA LEU A 464 12.82 -5.00 5.69
C LEU A 464 12.75 -6.42 6.26
N ASN A 465 12.09 -6.59 7.40
CA ASN A 465 11.88 -7.90 8.03
C ASN A 465 10.83 -8.74 7.28
N ASP A 466 10.66 -9.99 7.70
CA ASP A 466 9.76 -10.93 7.03
C ASP A 466 8.29 -10.48 7.07
N TYR A 467 7.85 -9.84 8.16
CA TYR A 467 6.50 -9.27 8.27
C TYR A 467 6.26 -8.15 7.24
N ALA A 468 7.18 -7.18 7.14
CA ALA A 468 7.10 -6.10 6.16
C ALA A 468 7.09 -6.64 4.73
N MET A 469 7.91 -7.64 4.45
CA MET A 469 7.98 -8.29 3.15
C MET A 469 6.68 -9.06 2.81
N LEU A 470 6.08 -9.77 3.78
CA LEU A 470 4.78 -10.44 3.60
C LEU A 470 3.63 -9.44 3.42
N ALA A 471 3.64 -8.33 4.17
CA ALA A 471 2.70 -7.23 4.01
C ALA A 471 2.79 -6.60 2.61
N ALA A 472 4.00 -6.35 2.11
CA ALA A 472 4.21 -5.85 0.75
C ALA A 472 3.71 -6.82 -0.32
N LEU A 473 3.93 -8.13 -0.14
CA LEU A 473 3.36 -9.17 -1.02
C LEU A 473 1.82 -9.14 -1.00
N SER A 474 1.23 -9.03 0.18
CA SER A 474 -0.21 -8.96 0.37
C SER A 474 -0.81 -7.75 -0.35
N GLU A 475 -0.28 -6.54 -0.11
CA GLU A 475 -0.80 -5.32 -0.76
C GLU A 475 -0.60 -5.32 -2.28
N LEU A 476 0.48 -5.93 -2.77
CA LEU A 476 0.70 -6.14 -4.21
C LEU A 476 -0.39 -7.02 -4.84
N ASN A 477 -1.01 -7.93 -4.07
CA ASN A 477 -2.08 -8.81 -4.53
C ASN A 477 -3.49 -8.36 -4.13
N PHE A 478 -3.60 -7.32 -3.31
CA PHE A 478 -4.88 -6.73 -2.93
C PHE A 478 -5.14 -5.43 -3.68
N HIS A 479 -4.43 -4.36 -3.34
CA HIS A 479 -4.59 -3.06 -3.99
C HIS A 479 -3.71 -2.87 -5.23
N LEU A 480 -2.79 -3.80 -5.49
CA LEU A 480 -1.70 -3.64 -6.46
C LEU A 480 -0.90 -2.36 -6.15
N VAL A 481 -0.49 -2.23 -4.89
CA VAL A 481 0.22 -1.06 -4.36
C VAL A 481 1.52 -1.45 -3.66
N SER A 482 2.52 -0.59 -3.79
CA SER A 482 3.72 -0.56 -2.95
C SER A 482 3.93 0.86 -2.44
N ASN A 483 3.67 1.13 -1.16
CA ASN A 483 3.85 2.46 -0.59
C ASN A 483 4.85 2.40 0.57
N HIS A 484 6.03 2.98 0.37
CA HIS A 484 7.19 2.88 1.27
C HIS A 484 7.71 4.26 1.67
N PHE A 485 8.30 4.37 2.87
CA PHE A 485 9.06 5.57 3.26
C PHE A 485 10.41 5.22 3.89
N ILE A 486 11.38 6.11 3.72
CA ILE A 486 12.66 6.06 4.42
C ILE A 486 13.02 7.46 4.90
N HIS A 487 13.78 7.54 5.98
CA HIS A 487 14.36 8.80 6.43
C HIS A 487 15.85 8.85 6.15
N PRO A 488 16.41 10.02 5.85
CA PRO A 488 17.85 10.15 5.67
C PRO A 488 18.61 9.87 6.98
N ASP A 489 18.01 10.06 8.16
CA ASP A 489 18.63 9.82 9.48
C ASP A 489 18.55 8.36 9.95
N ASP A 490 17.93 7.43 9.20
CA ASP A 490 17.98 5.98 9.51
C ASP A 490 19.41 5.47 9.73
N VAL A 491 20.39 6.06 9.04
CA VAL A 491 21.83 5.72 9.16
C VAL A 491 22.49 6.27 10.43
N LEU A 492 21.80 7.10 11.20
CA LEU A 492 22.29 7.73 12.44
C LEU A 492 21.77 7.01 13.68
N ASP A 493 20.60 6.37 13.59
CA ASP A 493 19.97 5.62 14.68
C ASP A 493 20.41 4.14 14.68
N GLU A 494 20.80 3.62 15.84
CA GLU A 494 21.36 2.27 15.98
C GLU A 494 20.38 1.18 15.51
N ASP A 495 19.10 1.32 15.86
CA ASP A 495 18.06 0.32 15.61
C ASP A 495 17.47 0.44 14.20
N ARG A 496 17.48 1.65 13.61
CA ARG A 496 16.94 1.89 12.26
C ARG A 496 17.94 1.62 11.15
N GLY A 497 19.24 1.64 11.43
CA GLY A 497 20.22 1.41 10.37
C GLY A 497 21.69 1.59 10.68
N ALA A 498 22.06 2.41 11.67
CA ALA A 498 23.46 2.70 11.97
C ALA A 498 24.25 1.47 12.43
N ALA A 499 23.60 0.47 13.04
CA ALA A 499 24.25 -0.78 13.43
C ALA A 499 24.75 -1.61 12.23
N ILE A 500 23.97 -1.64 11.13
CA ILE A 500 24.26 -2.45 9.94
C ILE A 500 24.96 -1.65 8.83
N GLY A 501 24.88 -0.32 8.88
CA GLY A 501 25.54 0.60 7.96
C GLY A 501 24.77 0.86 6.66
N TRP A 502 25.04 2.02 6.06
CA TRP A 502 24.32 2.49 4.86
C TRP A 502 24.41 1.54 3.66
N GLU A 503 25.58 0.95 3.39
CA GLU A 503 25.74 0.04 2.25
C GLU A 503 24.73 -1.11 2.31
N LYS A 504 24.52 -1.67 3.50
CA LYS A 504 23.57 -2.76 3.71
C LYS A 504 22.11 -2.29 3.58
N LEU A 505 21.78 -1.11 4.12
CA LEU A 505 20.43 -0.52 3.97
C LEU A 505 20.10 -0.25 2.50
N ARG A 506 21.02 0.40 1.77
CA ARG A 506 20.89 0.68 0.34
C ARG A 506 20.69 -0.61 -0.45
N ASP A 507 21.50 -1.64 -0.18
CA ASP A 507 21.38 -2.92 -0.87
C ASP A 507 20.05 -3.61 -0.56
N ASN A 508 19.54 -3.52 0.68
CA ASN A 508 18.22 -4.04 1.02
C ASN A 508 17.10 -3.31 0.25
N LEU A 509 17.16 -1.98 0.15
CA LEU A 509 16.21 -1.19 -0.64
C LEU A 509 16.27 -1.57 -2.12
N GLY A 510 17.47 -1.65 -2.70
CA GLY A 510 17.65 -2.07 -4.09
C GLY A 510 17.14 -3.49 -4.36
N ASN A 511 17.34 -4.43 -3.42
CA ASN A 511 16.78 -5.77 -3.52
C ASN A 511 15.24 -5.78 -3.46
N TYR A 512 14.64 -4.94 -2.62
CA TYR A 512 13.19 -4.80 -2.54
C TYR A 512 12.60 -4.22 -3.82
N MET A 513 13.15 -3.09 -4.31
CA MET A 513 12.74 -2.46 -5.57
C MET A 513 12.95 -3.41 -6.75
N GLY A 514 14.05 -4.16 -6.78
CA GLY A 514 14.31 -5.19 -7.78
C GLY A 514 13.30 -6.34 -7.73
N TRP A 515 12.92 -6.81 -6.54
CA TRP A 515 11.85 -7.81 -6.38
C TRP A 515 10.51 -7.27 -6.88
N LEU A 516 10.15 -6.03 -6.51
CA LEU A 516 8.90 -5.39 -6.93
C LEU A 516 8.82 -5.26 -8.46
N HIS A 517 9.86 -4.68 -9.07
CA HIS A 517 9.95 -4.47 -10.51
C HIS A 517 9.93 -5.79 -11.30
N ALA A 518 10.64 -6.82 -10.82
CA ALA A 518 10.62 -8.14 -11.44
C ALA A 518 9.26 -8.85 -11.29
N SER A 519 8.57 -8.65 -10.17
CA SER A 519 7.30 -9.30 -9.85
C SER A 519 6.13 -8.70 -10.61
N CYS A 520 6.09 -7.37 -10.76
CA CYS A 520 5.03 -6.67 -11.46
C CYS A 520 5.58 -5.50 -12.32
N PRO A 521 6.14 -5.79 -13.52
CA PRO A 521 6.66 -4.73 -14.39
C PRO A 521 5.62 -3.73 -14.90
N ALA A 522 4.32 -4.02 -14.70
CA ALA A 522 3.21 -3.15 -15.09
C ALA A 522 2.78 -2.19 -13.97
N LEU A 523 3.38 -2.31 -12.76
CA LEU A 523 3.16 -1.40 -11.66
C LEU A 523 3.66 0.00 -12.05
N ARG A 524 2.86 1.03 -11.77
CA ARG A 524 3.19 2.41 -12.12
C ARG A 524 4.03 3.03 -11.01
N GLU A 525 5.18 3.58 -11.34
CA GLU A 525 5.96 4.42 -10.42
C GLU A 525 5.34 5.83 -10.40
N LEU A 526 4.86 6.25 -9.23
CA LEU A 526 4.05 7.45 -9.03
C LEU A 526 4.61 8.29 -7.88
N THR A 527 4.44 9.61 -7.95
CA THR A 527 4.58 10.46 -6.77
C THR A 527 3.38 10.26 -5.83
N GLY A 528 3.49 10.73 -4.58
CA GLY A 528 2.42 10.70 -3.61
C GLY A 528 1.11 11.31 -4.11
N THR A 529 1.15 12.47 -4.77
CA THR A 529 -0.08 13.07 -5.32
C THR A 529 -0.66 12.27 -6.49
N GLU A 530 0.18 11.65 -7.32
CA GLU A 530 -0.29 10.82 -8.42
C GLU A 530 -0.95 9.52 -7.91
N LEU A 531 -0.36 8.90 -6.87
CA LEU A 531 -0.95 7.77 -6.17
C LEU A 531 -2.30 8.16 -5.56
N SER A 532 -2.42 9.36 -5.00
CA SER A 532 -3.70 9.89 -4.50
C SER A 532 -4.76 10.03 -5.61
N GLY A 533 -4.36 10.49 -6.79
CA GLY A 533 -5.24 10.51 -7.97
C GLY A 533 -5.70 9.10 -8.38
N ALA A 534 -4.84 8.09 -8.25
CA ALA A 534 -5.21 6.70 -8.50
C ALA A 534 -6.17 6.17 -7.42
N VAL A 535 -5.95 6.49 -6.14
CA VAL A 535 -6.85 6.14 -5.02
C VAL A 535 -8.25 6.72 -5.22
N GLN A 536 -8.37 7.97 -5.71
CA GLN A 536 -9.68 8.57 -5.99
C GLN A 536 -10.48 7.77 -7.03
N ARG A 537 -9.83 7.30 -8.10
CA ARG A 537 -10.45 6.48 -9.15
C ARG A 537 -10.86 5.11 -8.60
N PHE A 538 -9.96 4.46 -7.87
CA PHE A 538 -10.21 3.18 -7.21
C PHE A 538 -11.38 3.26 -6.21
N SER A 539 -11.42 4.31 -5.39
CA SER A 539 -12.47 4.50 -4.37
C SER A 539 -13.82 4.76 -5.02
N SER A 540 -13.83 5.49 -6.14
CA SER A 540 -15.06 5.89 -6.82
C SER A 540 -15.69 4.78 -7.66
N VAL A 541 -14.89 3.88 -8.23
CA VAL A 541 -15.40 2.92 -9.21
C VAL A 541 -16.23 1.82 -8.57
N GLY A 542 -17.45 1.62 -9.06
CA GLY A 542 -18.25 0.44 -8.77
C GLY A 542 -18.10 -0.61 -9.87
N VAL A 543 -18.20 -1.89 -9.54
CA VAL A 543 -17.91 -2.99 -10.49
C VAL A 543 -19.04 -4.01 -10.53
N LYS A 544 -19.83 -3.98 -11.60
CA LYS A 544 -20.79 -5.05 -11.90
C LYS A 544 -20.17 -6.07 -12.85
N ARG A 545 -20.26 -7.36 -12.49
CA ARG A 545 -19.71 -8.49 -13.23
C ARG A 545 -20.82 -9.38 -13.78
N GLU A 546 -20.82 -9.61 -15.09
CA GLU A 546 -21.71 -10.57 -15.74
C GLU A 546 -20.83 -11.61 -16.45
N ILE A 547 -20.78 -12.82 -15.86
CA ILE A 547 -19.91 -13.90 -16.33
C ILE A 547 -20.77 -14.99 -16.98
N THR A 548 -20.35 -15.41 -18.17
CA THR A 548 -20.94 -16.52 -18.92
C THR A 548 -19.83 -17.45 -19.40
N GLU A 549 -20.19 -18.53 -20.09
CA GLU A 549 -19.20 -19.45 -20.64
C GLU A 549 -18.32 -18.75 -21.71
N GLY A 550 -17.06 -18.48 -21.36
CA GLY A 550 -16.07 -17.87 -22.27
C GLY A 550 -16.09 -16.35 -22.36
N GLN A 551 -16.85 -15.67 -21.50
CA GLN A 551 -16.97 -14.21 -21.52
C GLN A 551 -17.24 -13.63 -20.13
N MET A 552 -16.57 -12.52 -19.83
CA MET A 552 -16.88 -11.62 -18.72
C MET A 552 -17.21 -10.25 -19.28
N LYS A 553 -18.36 -9.72 -18.88
CA LYS A 553 -18.72 -8.33 -19.12
C LYS A 553 -18.63 -7.56 -17.81
N LEU A 554 -17.98 -6.40 -17.85
CA LEU A 554 -17.83 -5.48 -16.74
C LEU A 554 -18.56 -4.18 -17.07
N THR A 555 -19.38 -3.72 -16.13
CA THR A 555 -19.94 -2.37 -16.13
C THR A 555 -19.35 -1.62 -14.94
N LEU A 556 -18.62 -0.54 -15.22
CA LEU A 556 -17.91 0.28 -14.26
C LEU A 556 -18.72 1.57 -13.99
N SER A 557 -19.42 1.63 -12.86
CA SER A 557 -20.13 2.84 -12.44
C SER A 557 -19.14 3.87 -11.87
N ASN A 558 -19.50 5.15 -11.97
CA ASN A 558 -18.65 6.28 -11.55
C ASN A 558 -17.26 6.27 -12.22
N PHE A 559 -17.19 5.71 -13.43
CA PHE A 559 -15.99 5.73 -14.27
C PHE A 559 -15.70 7.15 -14.75
N THR A 560 -14.46 7.61 -14.59
CA THR A 560 -14.04 8.96 -14.96
C THR A 560 -13.27 8.95 -16.28
N ASP A 561 -12.08 8.36 -16.30
CA ASP A 561 -11.14 8.38 -17.42
C ASP A 561 -10.40 7.05 -17.58
N GLU A 562 -9.99 6.43 -16.46
CA GLU A 562 -9.41 5.09 -16.41
C GLU A 562 -9.88 4.32 -15.17
N ALA A 563 -9.83 2.99 -15.24
CA ALA A 563 -9.96 2.12 -14.08
C ALA A 563 -9.04 0.90 -14.24
N TRP A 564 -8.44 0.47 -13.13
CA TRP A 564 -7.54 -0.67 -13.11
C TRP A 564 -8.18 -1.83 -12.36
N LEU A 565 -8.11 -3.04 -12.92
CA LEU A 565 -8.63 -4.24 -12.30
C LEU A 565 -7.64 -5.39 -12.41
N LEU A 566 -7.48 -6.16 -11.33
CA LEU A 566 -6.91 -7.50 -11.42
C LEU A 566 -7.98 -8.47 -11.90
N VAL A 567 -7.65 -9.27 -12.91
CA VAL A 567 -8.53 -10.26 -13.53
C VAL A 567 -7.88 -11.63 -13.40
N ARG A 568 -8.49 -12.52 -12.63
CA ARG A 568 -8.12 -13.93 -12.59
C ARG A 568 -8.91 -14.71 -13.63
N LEU A 569 -8.19 -15.49 -14.45
CA LEU A 569 -8.75 -16.42 -15.43
C LEU A 569 -8.09 -17.77 -15.23
N GLU A 570 -8.89 -18.80 -14.98
CA GLU A 570 -8.39 -20.16 -14.71
C GLU A 570 -7.78 -20.84 -15.95
N ASN A 571 -8.20 -20.44 -17.16
CA ASN A 571 -7.77 -21.07 -18.41
C ASN A 571 -6.68 -20.24 -19.12
N GLN A 572 -5.54 -20.89 -19.40
CA GLN A 572 -4.29 -20.31 -19.95
C GLN A 572 -4.37 -19.80 -21.41
N LYS A 573 -5.56 -19.56 -21.96
CA LYS A 573 -5.67 -18.97 -23.31
C LYS A 573 -5.68 -17.46 -23.20
N ILE A 574 -4.83 -16.82 -24.00
CA ILE A 574 -4.72 -15.36 -24.08
C ILE A 574 -6.11 -14.77 -24.37
N PRO A 575 -6.70 -14.02 -23.42
CA PRO A 575 -8.01 -13.41 -23.61
C PRO A 575 -7.91 -12.26 -24.60
N THR A 576 -9.03 -11.93 -25.22
CA THR A 576 -9.21 -10.69 -25.99
C THR A 576 -10.10 -9.74 -25.21
N VAL A 577 -9.84 -8.44 -25.31
CA VAL A 577 -10.58 -7.41 -24.59
C VAL A 577 -11.06 -6.31 -25.53
N SER A 578 -12.25 -5.78 -25.26
CA SER A 578 -12.76 -4.52 -25.79
C SER A 578 -13.13 -3.59 -24.64
N GLY A 579 -12.88 -2.27 -24.78
CA GLY A 579 -13.08 -1.28 -23.72
C GLY A 579 -11.87 -1.11 -22.78
N GLY A 580 -10.70 -1.60 -23.20
CA GLY A 580 -9.46 -1.47 -22.45
C GLY A 580 -8.33 -2.32 -23.02
N LYS A 581 -7.26 -2.47 -22.22
CA LYS A 581 -6.08 -3.28 -22.50
C LYS A 581 -5.83 -4.27 -21.37
N LEU A 582 -5.55 -5.52 -21.72
CA LEU A 582 -5.11 -6.56 -20.78
C LEU A 582 -3.61 -6.78 -20.91
N THR A 583 -2.93 -6.85 -19.77
CA THR A 583 -1.51 -7.20 -19.65
C THR A 583 -1.39 -8.44 -18.77
N GLN A 584 -0.71 -9.48 -19.25
CA GLN A 584 -0.50 -10.68 -18.46
C GLN A 584 0.52 -10.39 -17.35
N ILE A 585 0.21 -10.79 -16.11
CA ILE A 585 1.11 -10.65 -14.96
C ILE A 585 1.64 -12.03 -14.52
N THR A 586 0.74 -13.00 -14.38
CA THR A 586 1.07 -14.41 -14.14
C THR A 586 0.36 -15.31 -15.15
N GLU A 587 0.49 -16.62 -15.03
CA GLU A 587 -0.26 -17.56 -15.88
C GLU A 587 -1.78 -17.39 -15.74
N SER A 588 -2.27 -17.00 -14.56
CA SER A 588 -3.70 -16.89 -14.25
C SER A 588 -4.16 -15.46 -13.95
N LEU A 589 -3.25 -14.50 -13.78
CA LEU A 589 -3.56 -13.11 -13.47
C LEU A 589 -3.24 -12.15 -14.62
N TRP A 590 -4.19 -11.26 -14.87
CA TRP A 590 -4.11 -10.19 -15.86
C TRP A 590 -4.42 -8.85 -15.20
N LEU A 591 -3.71 -7.81 -15.62
CA LEU A 591 -4.01 -6.43 -15.28
C LEU A 591 -4.80 -5.80 -16.41
N LEU A 592 -6.05 -5.40 -16.12
CA LEU A 592 -6.91 -4.64 -17.01
C LEU A 592 -6.72 -3.14 -16.75
N CYS A 593 -6.39 -2.40 -17.80
CA CYS A 593 -6.58 -0.95 -17.89
C CYS A 593 -7.84 -0.70 -18.72
N ALA A 594 -8.94 -0.33 -18.07
CA ALA A 594 -10.19 0.03 -18.74
C ALA A 594 -10.12 1.49 -19.20
N ASP A 595 -10.39 1.73 -20.49
CA ASP A 595 -10.52 3.07 -21.09
C ASP A 595 -11.98 3.43 -21.39
N GLN A 596 -12.89 2.53 -21.06
CA GLN A 596 -14.34 2.67 -21.19
C GLN A 596 -15.05 2.08 -19.96
N SER A 597 -16.23 2.59 -19.66
CA SER A 597 -17.06 2.10 -18.56
C SER A 597 -17.67 0.71 -18.82
N GLU A 598 -17.66 0.24 -20.07
CA GLU A 598 -18.16 -1.07 -20.47
C GLU A 598 -17.01 -1.87 -21.07
N VAL A 599 -16.57 -2.91 -20.36
CA VAL A 599 -15.47 -3.77 -20.80
C VAL A 599 -16.00 -5.17 -21.08
N THR A 600 -15.51 -5.80 -22.13
CA THR A 600 -15.81 -7.19 -22.42
C THR A 600 -14.52 -7.96 -22.62
N ILE A 601 -14.35 -9.03 -21.85
CA ILE A 601 -13.23 -9.96 -21.93
C ILE A 601 -13.77 -11.29 -22.47
N HIS A 602 -13.14 -11.80 -23.53
CA HIS A 602 -13.45 -13.10 -24.12
C HIS A 602 -12.25 -14.04 -24.02
N TRP A 603 -12.50 -15.29 -23.65
CA TRP A 603 -11.51 -16.35 -23.68
C TRP A 603 -12.10 -17.60 -24.33
N SER A 604 -11.24 -18.40 -24.95
CA SER A 604 -11.64 -19.71 -25.49
C SER A 604 -11.36 -20.79 -24.44
N LYS A 605 -12.24 -21.80 -24.36
CA LYS A 605 -11.88 -23.08 -23.73
C LYS A 605 -10.86 -23.81 -24.58
#